data_AF-A0A4W5R103-F1
#
_entry.id   AF-A0A4W5R103-F1
#
_cell.length_a   1.000
_cell.length_b   1.000
_cell.length_c   1.000
_cell.angle_alpha   90.00
_cell.angle_beta   90.00
_cell.angle_gamma   90.00
#
_symmetry.space_group_name_H-M   'P 1'
#
loop_
_entity.id
_entity.type
_entity.pdbx_description
1 polymer ?
#
loop_
_entity_poly.entity_id
_entity_poly.type
_entity_poly.pdbx_seq_one_letter_code
_entity_poly.pdbx_strand_id
1 'polypeptide(L)'
;MSNPPLFTPFRPTSGQDVQVIFIHPLRTGLFRIRLHGALGKFSMVVPLVDGMVVSRRSLGFLVRQTVINACRRKRLESDSYNPPHVRRKQKVAEVVNRYRNKQLEPEFYTALFQEVEERSLNP
;
A
#
# COMPACT_ATOMS: atom_id res chain seq x y z
N MET A 1 -6.23 -40.34 -20.36
CA MET A 1 -5.63 -39.75 -19.16
C MET A 1 -5.55 -38.25 -19.38
N SER A 2 -6.53 -37.50 -18.87
CA SER A 2 -6.61 -36.05 -18.99
C SER A 2 -5.64 -35.40 -17.99
N ASN A 3 -4.69 -34.60 -18.49
CA ASN A 3 -3.89 -33.73 -17.63
C ASN A 3 -4.83 -32.74 -16.92
N PRO A 4 -4.61 -32.44 -15.62
CA PRO A 4 -5.37 -31.37 -14.95
C PRO A 4 -5.00 -30.01 -15.55
N PRO A 5 -5.91 -29.02 -15.55
CA PRO A 5 -5.61 -27.73 -16.13
C PRO A 5 -4.54 -27.04 -15.30
N LEU A 6 -3.43 -26.67 -15.96
CA LEU A 6 -2.46 -25.72 -15.44
C LEU A 6 -3.21 -24.44 -15.08
N PHE A 7 -3.05 -23.98 -13.84
CA PHE A 7 -3.52 -22.69 -13.33
C PHE A 7 -3.52 -21.65 -14.46
N THR A 8 -4.70 -21.21 -14.89
CA THR A 8 -4.79 -20.08 -15.81
C THR A 8 -4.21 -18.87 -15.07
N PRO A 9 -3.20 -18.19 -15.63
CA PRO A 9 -2.69 -16.99 -14.98
C PRO A 9 -3.82 -15.99 -14.96
N PHE A 10 -4.20 -15.54 -13.76
CA PHE A 10 -4.99 -14.32 -13.59
C PHE A 10 -4.30 -13.26 -14.44
N ARG A 11 -4.96 -12.85 -15.52
CA ARG A 11 -4.46 -11.80 -16.41
C ARG A 11 -4.80 -10.50 -15.70
N PRO A 12 -3.85 -9.81 -15.03
CA PRO A 12 -4.16 -8.50 -14.49
C PRO A 12 -4.63 -7.64 -15.67
N THR A 13 -5.86 -7.18 -15.59
CA THR A 13 -6.40 -6.22 -16.54
C THR A 13 -5.47 -5.01 -16.53
N SER A 14 -5.20 -4.45 -17.72
CA SER A 14 -4.16 -3.46 -18.02
C SER A 14 -4.34 -2.08 -17.34
N GLY A 15 -5.01 -2.02 -16.20
CA GLY A 15 -5.19 -0.83 -15.37
C GLY A 15 -4.93 -1.04 -13.88
N GLN A 16 -4.46 -2.22 -13.45
CA GLN A 16 -4.22 -2.48 -12.03
C GLN A 16 -2.76 -2.28 -11.64
N ASP A 17 -2.53 -1.26 -10.81
CA ASP A 17 -1.29 -0.86 -10.15
C ASP A 17 -0.91 -1.85 -9.00
N VAL A 18 -1.00 -3.14 -9.33
CA VAL A 18 -0.88 -4.28 -8.43
C VAL A 18 0.30 -5.14 -8.89
N GLN A 19 1.23 -5.39 -7.98
CA GLN A 19 2.35 -6.29 -8.20
C GLN A 19 2.02 -7.69 -7.69
N VAL A 20 2.21 -8.70 -8.53
CA VAL A 20 1.94 -10.11 -8.20
C VAL A 20 3.26 -10.87 -8.14
N ILE A 21 3.48 -11.61 -7.05
CA ILE A 21 4.65 -12.45 -6.83
C ILE A 21 4.18 -13.91 -6.81
N PHE A 22 4.58 -14.68 -7.81
CA PHE A 22 4.34 -16.11 -7.84
C PHE A 22 5.53 -16.85 -7.25
N ILE A 23 5.24 -17.83 -6.39
CA ILE A 23 6.23 -18.64 -5.69
C ILE A 23 6.02 -20.10 -6.11
N HIS A 24 6.95 -20.65 -6.86
CA HIS A 24 6.85 -22.00 -7.40
C HIS A 24 7.83 -22.94 -6.68
N PRO A 25 7.37 -23.97 -5.95
CA PRO A 25 8.27 -24.96 -5.37
C PRO A 25 8.95 -25.79 -6.45
N LEU A 26 10.24 -26.09 -6.27
CA LEU A 26 11.03 -26.98 -7.11
C LEU A 26 11.23 -28.32 -6.40
N ARG A 27 11.47 -29.39 -7.18
CA ARG A 27 11.78 -30.73 -6.64
C ARG A 27 13.02 -30.74 -5.73
N THR A 28 13.90 -29.75 -5.87
CA THR A 28 15.11 -29.56 -5.05
C THR A 28 14.82 -28.99 -3.66
N GLY A 29 13.57 -28.62 -3.33
CA GLY A 29 13.23 -27.93 -2.08
C GLY A 29 13.50 -26.41 -2.10
N LEU A 30 13.95 -25.89 -3.24
CA LEU A 30 14.07 -24.46 -3.52
C LEU A 30 12.77 -23.90 -4.11
N PHE A 31 12.70 -22.57 -4.26
CA PHE A 31 11.53 -21.89 -4.79
C PHE A 31 11.92 -20.96 -5.94
N ARG A 32 11.23 -21.07 -7.08
CA ARG A 32 11.39 -20.18 -8.22
C ARG A 32 10.38 -19.03 -8.14
N ILE A 33 10.88 -17.81 -8.19
CA ILE A 33 10.08 -16.60 -8.13
C ILE A 33 9.72 -16.15 -9.55
N ARG A 34 8.45 -15.79 -9.75
CA ARG A 34 8.02 -15.02 -10.92
C ARG A 34 7.34 -13.73 -10.48
N LEU A 35 7.69 -12.62 -11.12
CA LEU A 35 7.18 -11.30 -10.79
C LEU A 35 6.39 -10.76 -11.97
N HIS A 36 5.09 -10.53 -11.79
CA HIS A 36 4.21 -9.94 -12.81
C HIS A 36 3.66 -8.59 -12.32
N GLY A 37 3.41 -7.67 -13.24
CA GLY A 37 2.91 -6.32 -12.96
C GLY A 37 3.91 -5.23 -13.39
N ALA A 38 3.63 -3.98 -13.01
CA ALA A 38 4.34 -2.78 -13.47
C ALA A 38 5.79 -2.63 -12.93
N LEU A 39 6.60 -3.68 -12.97
CA LEU A 39 7.99 -3.73 -12.49
C LEU A 39 9.00 -2.98 -13.35
N GLY A 40 8.61 -2.55 -14.56
CA GLY A 40 9.52 -1.89 -15.51
C GLY A 40 10.27 -0.69 -14.92
N LYS A 41 9.68 0.00 -13.94
CA LYS A 41 10.31 1.11 -13.19
C LYS A 41 10.82 0.71 -11.79
N PHE A 42 10.29 -0.37 -11.21
CA PHE A 42 10.62 -0.83 -9.85
C PHE A 42 11.80 -1.83 -9.76
N SER A 43 12.23 -2.38 -10.90
CA SER A 43 13.27 -3.41 -11.05
C SER A 43 14.56 -3.18 -10.22
N MET A 44 15.02 -1.93 -10.08
CA MET A 44 16.37 -1.64 -9.56
C MET A 44 16.52 -1.66 -8.03
N VAL A 45 15.46 -1.83 -7.22
CA VAL A 45 15.53 -1.69 -5.74
C VAL A 45 14.88 -2.87 -5.00
N VAL A 46 14.67 -3.99 -5.69
CA VAL A 46 13.94 -5.14 -5.16
C VAL A 46 14.90 -6.31 -4.94
N PRO A 47 14.95 -6.93 -3.74
CA PRO A 47 15.86 -8.04 -3.47
C PRO A 47 15.50 -9.34 -4.19
N LEU A 48 14.27 -9.47 -4.72
CA LEU A 48 13.87 -10.55 -5.62
C LEU A 48 13.82 -10.05 -7.07
N VAL A 49 14.33 -10.86 -8.00
CA VAL A 49 14.28 -10.64 -9.46
C VAL A 49 13.45 -11.74 -10.11
N ASP A 50 12.81 -11.46 -11.25
CA ASP A 50 12.06 -12.49 -12.00
C ASP A 50 12.97 -13.66 -12.38
N GLY A 51 12.47 -14.88 -12.19
CA GLY A 51 13.20 -16.11 -12.47
C GLY A 51 14.17 -16.54 -11.37
N MET A 52 14.39 -15.73 -10.34
CA MET A 52 15.32 -16.07 -9.25
C MET A 52 14.88 -17.32 -8.48
N VAL A 53 15.85 -18.12 -8.05
CA VAL A 53 15.63 -19.31 -7.24
C VAL A 53 16.18 -19.08 -5.83
N VAL A 54 15.34 -19.27 -4.81
CA VAL A 54 15.66 -18.97 -3.41
C VAL A 54 15.43 -20.16 -2.50
N SER A 55 16.13 -20.18 -1.36
CA SER A 55 15.98 -21.22 -0.35
C SER A 55 14.74 -20.98 0.51
N ARG A 56 14.17 -22.06 1.08
CA ARG A 56 13.04 -21.97 2.03
C ARG A 56 13.28 -20.98 3.17
N ARG A 57 14.50 -20.95 3.72
CA ARG A 57 14.87 -20.12 4.88
C ARG A 57 14.90 -18.63 4.55
N SER A 58 15.31 -18.27 3.33
CA SER A 58 15.43 -16.86 2.89
C SER A 58 14.16 -16.32 2.24
N LEU A 59 13.32 -17.21 1.68
CA LEU A 59 12.12 -16.85 0.91
C LEU A 59 11.24 -15.81 1.61
N GLY A 60 10.86 -16.06 2.87
CA GLY A 60 9.96 -15.18 3.60
C GLY A 60 10.53 -13.78 3.78
N PHE A 61 11.82 -13.67 4.12
CA PHE A 61 12.49 -12.39 4.27
C PHE A 61 12.55 -11.61 2.95
N LEU A 62 12.97 -12.28 1.87
CA LEU A 62 13.16 -11.65 0.56
C LEU A 62 11.82 -11.16 -0.03
N VAL A 63 10.74 -11.94 0.11
CA VAL A 63 9.40 -11.53 -0.33
C VAL A 63 8.93 -10.30 0.45
N ARG A 64 9.07 -10.29 1.77
CA ARG A 64 8.66 -9.13 2.60
C ARG A 64 9.43 -7.87 2.23
N GLN A 65 10.76 -7.95 2.09
CA GLN A 65 11.57 -6.81 1.69
C GLN A 65 11.20 -6.30 0.30
N THR A 66 10.91 -7.22 -0.63
CA THR A 66 10.42 -6.89 -1.98
C THR A 66 9.14 -6.07 -1.93
N VAL A 67 8.13 -6.54 -1.20
CA VAL A 67 6.84 -5.86 -1.08
C VAL A 67 6.99 -4.49 -0.39
N ILE A 68 7.74 -4.42 0.71
CA ILE A 68 7.97 -3.16 1.44
C ILE A 68 8.68 -2.14 0.55
N ASN A 69 9.71 -2.54 -0.18
CA ASN A 69 10.46 -1.66 -1.05
C ASN A 69 9.61 -1.18 -2.24
N ALA A 70 8.83 -2.07 -2.85
CA ALA A 70 7.89 -1.71 -3.91
C ALA A 70 6.88 -0.65 -3.43
N CYS A 71 6.25 -0.86 -2.28
CA CYS A 71 5.31 0.10 -1.69
C CYS A 71 5.98 1.44 -1.36
N ARG A 72 7.21 1.43 -0.83
CA ARG A 72 7.97 2.66 -0.54
C ARG A 72 8.29 3.44 -1.82
N ARG A 73 8.72 2.75 -2.88
CA ARG A 73 9.00 3.37 -4.18
C ARG A 73 7.75 3.95 -4.82
N LYS A 74 6.67 3.18 -4.89
CA LYS A 74 5.36 3.65 -5.37
C LYS A 74 4.89 4.92 -4.62
N ARG A 75 5.13 4.95 -3.31
CA ARG A 75 4.82 6.12 -2.48
C ARG A 75 5.71 7.33 -2.82
N LEU A 76 6.99 7.14 -3.10
CA LEU A 76 7.91 8.23 -3.46
C LEU A 76 7.70 8.75 -4.89
N GLU A 77 7.25 7.89 -5.80
CA GLU A 77 6.94 8.26 -7.20
C GLU A 77 5.57 8.94 -7.35
N SER A 78 4.72 8.92 -6.31
CA SER A 78 3.42 9.59 -6.34
C SER A 78 3.59 11.08 -6.03
N ASP A 79 3.25 11.94 -6.98
CA ASP A 79 3.27 13.41 -6.81
C ASP A 79 2.37 13.89 -5.65
N SER A 80 1.34 13.13 -5.32
CA SER A 80 0.43 13.40 -4.21
C SER A 80 0.98 12.99 -2.84
N TYR A 81 2.15 12.35 -2.79
CA TYR A 81 2.71 11.89 -1.53
C TYR A 81 3.28 13.04 -0.71
N ASN A 82 2.61 13.31 0.40
CA ASN A 82 3.10 14.23 1.41
C ASN A 82 3.76 13.45 2.56
N PRO A 83 4.99 13.79 2.98
CA PRO A 83 5.62 13.21 4.15
C PRO A 83 4.74 13.33 5.40
N PRO A 84 4.87 12.41 6.38
CA PRO A 84 3.99 12.37 7.55
C PRO A 84 4.00 13.69 8.36
N HIS A 85 5.15 14.35 8.46
CA HIS A 85 5.26 15.65 9.14
C HIS A 85 4.51 16.77 8.40
N VAL A 86 4.55 16.79 7.06
CA VAL A 86 3.80 17.76 6.24
C VAL A 86 2.30 17.54 6.38
N ARG A 87 1.84 16.29 6.27
CA ARG A 87 0.42 15.93 6.46
C ARG A 87 -0.07 16.31 7.85
N ARG A 88 0.74 16.05 8.88
CA ARG A 88 0.42 16.45 10.26
C ARG A 88 0.31 17.96 10.39
N LYS A 89 1.27 18.73 9.84
CA LYS A 89 1.24 20.20 9.85
C LYS A 89 0.00 20.75 9.15
N GLN A 90 -0.33 20.23 7.97
CA GLN A 90 -1.54 20.61 7.23
C GLN A 90 -2.81 20.31 8.04
N LYS A 91 -2.91 19.13 8.67
CA LYS A 91 -4.09 18.77 9.46
C LYS A 91 -4.23 19.63 10.72
N VAL A 92 -3.12 19.94 11.39
CA VAL A 92 -3.13 20.89 12.53
C VAL A 92 -3.59 22.26 12.08
N ALA A 93 -3.06 22.79 10.96
CA ALA A 93 -3.49 24.07 10.41
C ALA A 93 -4.98 24.06 10.02
N GLU A 94 -5.49 22.95 9.46
CA GLU A 94 -6.91 22.75 9.15
C GLU A 94 -7.78 22.84 10.41
N VAL A 95 -7.39 22.15 11.49
CA VAL A 95 -8.11 22.19 12.78
C VAL A 95 -8.08 23.60 13.38
N VAL A 96 -6.89 24.23 13.43
CA VAL A 96 -6.75 25.60 13.95
C VAL A 96 -7.59 26.59 13.15
N ASN A 97 -7.62 26.47 11.82
CA ASN A 97 -8.39 27.38 10.98
C ASN A 97 -9.90 27.14 11.09
N ARG A 98 -10.33 25.86 11.15
CA ARG A 98 -11.75 25.49 11.32
C ARG A 98 -12.32 26.00 12.62
N TYR A 99 -11.56 25.87 13.71
CA TYR A 99 -11.99 26.21 15.05
C TYR A 99 -11.41 27.55 15.53
N ARG A 100 -11.07 28.44 14.59
CA ARG A 100 -10.57 29.78 14.90
C ARG A 100 -11.71 30.65 15.41
N ASN A 101 -12.13 30.43 16.65
CA ASN A 101 -13.27 31.09 17.26
C ASN A 101 -12.82 31.97 18.44
N LYS A 102 -13.47 33.11 18.65
CA LYS A 102 -13.18 34.05 19.76
C LYS A 102 -13.98 33.74 21.03
N GLN A 103 -14.71 32.64 21.04
CA GLN A 103 -15.63 32.26 22.11
C GLN A 103 -14.88 31.80 23.36
N LEU A 104 -15.56 31.88 24.50
CA LEU A 104 -15.05 31.31 25.74
C LEU A 104 -15.04 29.78 25.66
N GLU A 105 -14.11 29.13 26.35
CA GLU A 105 -13.94 27.67 26.38
C GLU A 105 -15.27 26.86 26.51
N PRO A 106 -16.21 27.19 27.42
CA PRO A 106 -17.47 26.43 27.53
C PRO A 106 -18.39 26.56 26.30
N GLU A 107 -18.44 27.72 25.66
CA GLU A 107 -19.22 27.95 24.43
C GLU A 107 -18.63 27.16 23.26
N PHE A 108 -17.30 27.09 23.20
CA PHE A 108 -16.58 26.30 22.21
C PHE A 108 -16.92 24.80 22.29
N TYR A 109 -16.86 24.19 23.48
CA TYR A 109 -17.18 22.76 23.63
C TYR A 109 -18.64 22.48 23.33
N THR A 110 -19.55 23.37 23.74
CA THR A 110 -21.00 23.21 23.45
C THR A 110 -21.23 23.15 21.94
N ALA A 111 -20.73 24.13 21.18
CA ALA A 111 -20.86 24.16 19.73
C ALA A 111 -20.17 22.96 19.04
N LEU A 112 -18.97 22.58 19.51
CA LEU A 112 -18.18 21.48 18.94
C LEU A 112 -18.93 20.15 18.96
N PHE A 113 -19.61 19.85 20.06
CA PHE A 113 -20.33 18.58 20.23
C PHE A 113 -21.78 18.64 19.78
N GLN A 114 -22.37 19.83 19.67
CA GLN A 114 -23.73 20.02 19.15
C GLN A 114 -23.79 19.85 17.62
N GLU A 115 -22.77 20.31 16.87
CA GLU A 115 -22.66 20.05 15.41
C GLU A 115 -22.56 18.56 15.04
N VAL A 116 -22.11 17.70 15.97
CA VAL A 116 -21.95 16.25 15.74
C VAL A 116 -23.31 15.56 15.69
N GLU A 117 -24.31 16.04 16.41
CA GLU A 117 -25.68 15.50 16.35
C GLU A 117 -26.38 15.86 15.03
N GLU A 118 -26.26 17.10 14.54
CA GLU A 118 -26.95 17.55 13.32
C GLU A 118 -26.46 16.87 12.04
N ARG A 119 -25.19 16.49 11.96
CA ARG A 119 -24.64 15.72 10.82
C ARG A 119 -25.06 14.24 10.80
N SER A 120 -25.55 13.72 11.92
CA SER A 120 -26.01 12.33 12.01
C SER A 120 -27.47 12.13 11.53
N LEU A 121 -28.22 13.23 11.38
CA LEU A 121 -29.66 13.23 11.11
C LEU A 121 -30.03 13.65 9.68
N ASN A 122 -29.06 13.97 8.81
CA ASN A 122 -29.31 14.20 7.39
C ASN A 122 -28.56 13.14 6.55
N PRO A 123 -29.28 12.22 5.88
CA PRO A 123 -28.70 11.16 5.05
C PRO A 123 -28.02 11.68 3.77
#